data_AF-A0A4Z0VBH4-F1
#
_entry.id   AF-A0A4Z0VBH4-F1
#
_cell.length_a   1.000
_cell.length_b   1.000
_cell.length_c   1.000
_cell.angle_alpha   90.00
_cell.angle_beta   90.00
_cell.angle_gamma   90.00
#
_symmetry.space_group_name_H-M   'P 1'
#
loop_
_entity.id
_entity.type
_entity.pdbx_description
1 polymer ?
#
loop_
_entity_poly.entity_id
_entity_poly.type
_entity_poly.pdbx_seq_one_letter_code
_entity_poly.pdbx_strand_id
1 'polypeptide(L)'
;MANIITNIRDYFSRPTRSQLVELARRVSSKQGVKLTAQLQQQTDSLTKKDVADWRAAHQVAIDYESPNRCRLYDIYADCVLDAHLSGCIAQRKGKVLQKDFRLVDASGKENTAATELLQAGWFLDFLELCLDSIYWGPTLIQLGDIIRDNGPMRFDGVELVPRKHVVPEYGVLVRNPGDDWRQGTTYREGDIANWCVEVGKPRDLGLLLKCAPPCISKKNFYCPLNHKRVSPTS
;
A
#
# COMPACT_ATOMS: atom_id res chain seq x y z
N MET A 1 38.12 -48.81 0.01
CA MET A 1 38.84 -47.53 -0.16
C MET A 1 37.87 -46.54 -0.78
N ALA A 2 37.47 -45.50 -0.05
CA ALA A 2 36.53 -44.50 -0.58
C ALA A 2 37.18 -43.76 -1.75
N ASN A 3 36.55 -43.84 -2.92
CA ASN A 3 37.06 -43.26 -4.16
C ASN A 3 37.19 -41.74 -4.01
N ILE A 4 38.44 -41.26 -4.02
CA ILE A 4 38.82 -39.85 -3.90
C ILE A 4 38.08 -38.99 -4.94
N ILE A 5 37.84 -39.54 -6.12
CA ILE A 5 37.11 -38.88 -7.23
C ILE A 5 35.63 -38.64 -6.89
N THR A 6 34.98 -39.55 -6.15
CA THR A 6 33.57 -39.40 -5.74
C THR A 6 33.42 -38.31 -4.68
N ASN A 7 34.33 -38.26 -3.70
CA ASN A 7 34.38 -37.22 -2.67
C ASN A 7 34.66 -35.82 -3.25
N ILE A 8 35.47 -35.73 -4.32
CA ILE A 8 35.74 -34.46 -5.01
C ILE A 8 34.50 -33.99 -5.78
N ARG A 9 33.82 -34.91 -6.49
CA ARG A 9 32.57 -34.59 -7.20
C ARG A 9 31.50 -34.09 -6.23
N ASP A 10 31.35 -34.73 -5.07
CA ASP A 10 30.41 -34.34 -4.00
C ASP A 10 30.80 -33.04 -3.27
N TYR A 11 32.07 -32.63 -3.33
CA TYR A 11 32.51 -31.35 -2.78
C TYR A 11 32.17 -30.18 -3.72
N PHE A 12 32.28 -30.39 -5.03
CA PHE A 12 31.94 -29.39 -6.06
C PHE A 12 30.44 -29.29 -6.37
N SER A 13 29.65 -30.30 -6.03
CA SER A 13 28.18 -30.28 -6.15
C SER A 13 27.47 -29.79 -4.88
N ARG A 14 28.20 -29.33 -3.86
CA ARG A 14 27.60 -28.64 -2.72
C ARG A 14 27.00 -27.33 -3.20
N PRO A 15 25.67 -27.13 -3.08
CA PRO A 15 25.07 -25.88 -3.46
C PRO A 15 25.72 -24.77 -2.65
N THR A 16 26.21 -23.73 -3.36
CA THR A 16 26.83 -22.56 -2.72
C THR A 16 25.84 -21.93 -1.76
N ARG A 17 26.32 -21.20 -0.74
CA ARG A 17 25.44 -20.51 0.24
C ARG A 17 24.37 -19.64 -0.45
N SER A 18 24.70 -19.03 -1.59
CA SER A 18 23.77 -18.31 -2.46
C SER A 18 22.70 -19.22 -3.08
N GLN A 19 23.08 -20.38 -3.62
CA GLN A 19 22.15 -21.37 -4.16
C GLN A 19 21.27 -21.99 -3.06
N LEU A 20 21.80 -22.19 -1.85
CA LEU A 20 21.01 -22.61 -0.69
C LEU A 20 20.04 -21.53 -0.21
N VAL A 21 20.44 -20.25 -0.24
CA VAL A 21 19.56 -19.12 0.06
C VAL A 21 18.49 -18.97 -1.02
N GLU A 22 18.81 -19.20 -2.29
CA GLU A 22 17.86 -19.14 -3.40
C GLU A 22 16.90 -20.35 -3.37
N LEU A 23 17.40 -21.55 -3.09
CA LEU A 23 16.58 -22.74 -2.88
C LEU A 23 15.71 -22.60 -1.63
N ALA A 24 16.24 -22.05 -0.54
CA ALA A 24 15.47 -21.71 0.66
C ALA A 24 14.43 -20.63 0.38
N ARG A 25 14.74 -19.65 -0.49
CA ARG A 25 13.78 -18.65 -0.97
C ARG A 25 12.70 -19.27 -1.86
N ARG A 26 13.01 -20.28 -2.67
CA ARG A 26 12.05 -21.06 -3.49
C ARG A 26 11.26 -22.10 -2.70
N VAL A 27 11.81 -22.62 -1.60
CA VAL A 27 11.10 -23.50 -0.66
C VAL A 27 10.21 -22.66 0.27
N SER A 28 10.70 -21.47 0.64
CA SER A 28 9.94 -20.42 1.32
C SER A 28 8.98 -19.70 0.39
N SER A 29 9.08 -19.79 -0.95
CA SER A 29 8.13 -19.13 -1.88
C SER A 29 6.75 -19.81 -1.93
N LYS A 30 6.49 -20.81 -1.08
CA LYS A 30 5.12 -21.19 -0.69
C LYS A 30 4.52 -20.24 0.36
N GLN A 31 5.34 -19.37 0.94
CA GLN A 31 5.00 -18.21 1.76
C GLN A 31 5.25 -16.96 0.89
N GLY A 32 4.23 -16.13 0.72
CA GLY A 32 4.29 -14.85 0.05
C GLY A 32 5.38 -13.97 0.65
N VAL A 33 6.20 -13.40 -0.22
CA VAL A 33 7.25 -12.45 0.18
C VAL A 33 6.57 -11.21 0.75
N LYS A 34 6.50 -11.06 2.09
CA LYS A 34 5.97 -9.84 2.72
C LYS A 34 6.79 -8.62 2.29
N LEU A 35 6.22 -7.78 1.44
CA LEU A 35 6.87 -6.57 0.93
C LEU A 35 7.10 -5.58 2.05
N THR A 36 6.14 -5.49 2.97
CA THR A 36 6.20 -4.62 4.15
C THR A 36 7.42 -4.89 5.03
N ALA A 37 7.93 -6.12 5.06
CA ALA A 37 9.15 -6.47 5.79
C ALA A 37 10.44 -5.94 5.14
N GLN A 38 10.40 -5.57 3.86
CA GLN A 38 11.55 -5.05 3.11
C GLN A 38 11.61 -3.52 3.05
N LEU A 39 10.50 -2.85 3.40
CA LEU A 39 10.37 -1.40 3.37
C LEU A 39 10.83 -0.79 4.68
N GLN A 40 11.62 0.28 4.61
CA GLN A 40 12.07 0.97 5.81
C GLN A 40 10.92 1.79 6.39
N GLN A 41 10.39 1.37 7.53
CA GLN A 41 9.37 2.14 8.24
C GLN A 41 9.98 3.43 8.78
N GLN A 42 9.37 4.57 8.42
CA GLN A 42 9.69 5.89 8.94
C GLN A 42 8.49 6.42 9.72
N THR A 43 8.74 7.09 10.84
CA THR A 43 7.69 7.74 11.64
C THR A 43 7.12 8.93 10.87
N ASP A 44 5.78 9.02 10.84
CA ASP A 44 5.09 10.16 10.23
C ASP A 44 5.42 11.46 10.98
N SER A 45 5.74 12.52 10.22
CA SER A 45 6.04 13.83 10.78
C SER A 45 4.74 14.61 11.01
N LEU A 46 4.40 14.81 12.28
CA LEU A 46 3.28 15.64 12.72
C LEU A 46 3.70 17.10 12.81
N THR A 47 3.95 17.73 11.67
CA THR A 47 4.24 19.17 11.57
C THR A 47 2.98 19.93 11.16
N LYS A 48 2.84 21.18 11.63
CA LYS A 48 1.73 22.04 11.20
C LYS A 48 1.89 22.33 9.71
N LYS A 49 0.89 21.96 8.92
CA LYS A 49 0.89 22.13 7.45
C LYS A 49 -0.04 23.28 7.06
N ASP A 50 0.41 24.13 6.16
CA ASP A 50 -0.40 25.22 5.62
C ASP A 50 -0.85 24.96 4.18
N VAL A 51 -1.58 25.92 3.59
CA VAL A 51 -2.07 25.82 2.22
C VAL A 51 -0.92 25.95 1.20
N ALA A 52 0.16 26.65 1.55
CA ALA A 52 1.34 26.75 0.69
C ALA A 52 2.09 25.41 0.63
N ASP A 53 2.24 24.71 1.75
CA ASP A 53 2.77 23.36 1.84
C ASP A 53 1.95 22.39 0.98
N TRP A 54 0.62 22.50 1.02
CA TRP A 54 -0.26 21.71 0.16
C TRP A 54 -0.05 21.99 -1.33
N ARG A 55 0.05 23.26 -1.73
CA ARG A 55 0.32 23.62 -3.14
C ARG A 55 1.69 23.09 -3.59
N ALA A 56 2.72 23.24 -2.76
CA ALA A 56 4.06 22.74 -3.05
C ALA A 56 4.07 21.21 -3.15
N ALA A 57 3.43 20.51 -2.22
CA ALA A 57 3.32 19.05 -2.26
C ALA A 57 2.54 18.56 -3.49
N HIS A 58 1.46 19.26 -3.87
CA HIS A 58 0.71 18.96 -5.07
C HIS A 58 1.56 19.14 -6.34
N GLN A 59 2.34 20.23 -6.43
CA GLN A 59 3.22 20.49 -7.57
C GLN A 59 4.28 19.39 -7.76
N VAL A 60 4.84 18.88 -6.65
CA VAL A 60 5.80 17.77 -6.67
C VAL A 60 5.13 16.44 -7.02
N ALA A 61 3.88 16.23 -6.59
CA ALA A 61 3.15 14.99 -6.88
C ALA A 61 2.74 14.85 -8.36
N ILE A 62 2.58 15.96 -9.08
CA ILE A 62 2.24 15.97 -10.52
C ILE A 62 3.48 16.04 -11.43
N ASP A 63 4.68 16.14 -10.86
CA ASP A 63 5.91 16.15 -11.63
C ASP A 63 6.04 14.83 -12.41
N TYR A 64 6.33 14.94 -13.70
CA TYR A 64 6.47 13.79 -14.58
C TYR A 64 7.83 13.10 -14.41
N GLU A 65 8.89 13.87 -14.18
CA GLU A 65 10.26 13.34 -14.14
C GLU A 65 10.56 12.63 -12.82
N SER A 66 10.13 13.25 -11.71
CA SER A 66 10.36 12.76 -10.36
C SER A 66 9.10 12.91 -9.48
N PRO A 67 8.02 12.15 -9.76
CA PRO A 67 6.81 12.22 -8.96
C PRO A 67 7.10 11.80 -7.51
N ASN A 68 6.77 12.67 -6.55
CA ASN A 68 6.86 12.34 -5.13
C ASN A 68 5.59 12.75 -4.38
N ARG A 69 4.91 11.74 -3.83
CA ARG A 69 3.63 11.89 -3.15
C ARG A 69 3.75 11.84 -1.62
N CYS A 70 4.94 11.66 -1.06
CA CYS A 70 5.13 11.46 0.38
C CYS A 70 4.55 12.62 1.20
N ARG A 71 4.91 13.86 0.83
CA ARG A 71 4.41 15.07 1.49
C ARG A 71 2.90 15.23 1.35
N LEU A 72 2.36 14.83 0.20
CA LEU A 72 0.93 14.90 -0.06
C LEU A 72 0.17 13.89 0.82
N TYR A 73 0.70 12.68 0.98
CA TYR A 73 0.14 11.68 1.90
C TYR A 73 0.21 12.11 3.36
N ASP A 74 1.27 12.80 3.77
CA ASP A 74 1.34 13.39 5.12
C ASP A 74 0.22 14.40 5.35
N ILE A 75 -0.13 15.21 4.34
CA ILE A 75 -1.25 16.15 4.42
C ILE A 75 -2.58 15.40 4.49
N TYR A 76 -2.74 14.32 3.71
CA TYR A 76 -3.97 13.52 3.72
C TYR A 76 -4.19 12.84 5.06
N ALA A 77 -3.15 12.28 5.67
CA ALA A 77 -3.21 11.72 7.01
C ALA A 77 -3.73 12.74 8.03
N ASP A 78 -3.24 13.98 7.95
CA ASP A 78 -3.72 15.08 8.79
C ASP A 78 -5.18 15.47 8.53
N CYS A 79 -5.62 15.42 7.27
CA CYS A 79 -6.99 15.79 6.89
C CYS A 79 -8.00 14.75 7.37
N VAL A 80 -7.65 13.46 7.32
CA VAL A 80 -8.53 12.37 7.77
C VAL A 80 -8.76 12.42 9.29
N LEU A 81 -7.89 13.08 10.06
CA LEU A 81 -8.14 13.34 11.49
C LEU A 81 -9.31 14.31 11.75
N ASP A 82 -9.79 15.06 10.74
CA ASP A 82 -11.02 15.85 10.90
C ASP A 82 -12.22 14.91 11.07
N ALA A 83 -12.90 15.03 12.21
CA ALA A 83 -14.02 14.16 12.59
C ALA A 83 -15.20 14.21 11.59
N HIS A 84 -15.42 15.37 10.94
CA HIS A 84 -16.50 15.50 9.97
C HIS A 84 -16.15 14.81 8.66
N LEU A 85 -14.91 15.01 8.16
CA LEU A 85 -14.43 14.33 6.96
C LEU A 85 -14.39 12.80 7.15
N SER A 86 -13.79 12.32 8.24
CA SER A 86 -13.73 10.89 8.55
C SER A 86 -15.12 10.28 8.71
N GLY A 87 -16.05 10.96 9.38
CA GLY A 87 -17.44 10.52 9.51
C GLY A 87 -18.14 10.37 8.15
N CYS A 88 -17.96 11.33 7.25
CA CYS A 88 -18.51 11.27 5.88
C CYS A 88 -17.93 10.12 5.05
N ILE A 89 -16.62 9.88 5.15
CA ILE A 89 -15.94 8.76 4.47
C ILE A 89 -16.46 7.43 5.00
N ALA A 90 -16.50 7.26 6.33
CA ALA A 90 -16.98 6.04 6.99
C ALA A 90 -18.43 5.72 6.62
N GLN A 91 -19.31 6.72 6.59
CA GLN A 91 -20.71 6.52 6.19
C GLN A 91 -20.83 6.02 4.74
N ARG A 92 -20.04 6.58 3.81
CA ARG A 92 -20.04 6.15 2.41
C ARG A 92 -19.49 4.74 2.26
N LYS A 93 -18.36 4.42 2.90
CA LYS A 93 -17.78 3.07 2.89
C LYS A 93 -18.76 2.05 3.46
N GLY A 94 -19.31 2.33 4.65
CA GLY A 94 -20.26 1.44 5.32
C GLY A 94 -21.50 1.12 4.48
N LYS A 95 -22.09 2.11 3.81
CA LYS A 95 -23.24 1.89 2.90
C LYS A 95 -22.91 1.01 1.69
N VAL A 96 -21.67 1.03 1.22
CA VAL A 96 -21.25 0.18 0.09
C VAL A 96 -20.98 -1.25 0.58
N LEU A 97 -20.32 -1.40 1.72
CA LEU A 97 -19.99 -2.71 2.30
C LEU A 97 -21.20 -3.48 2.84
N GLN A 98 -22.27 -2.78 3.22
CA GLN A 98 -23.55 -3.40 3.64
C GLN A 98 -24.32 -4.07 2.50
N LYS A 99 -23.90 -3.91 1.25
CA LYS A 99 -24.58 -4.54 0.12
C LYS A 99 -24.09 -5.97 -0.07
N ASP A 100 -25.03 -6.90 -0.02
CA ASP A 100 -24.76 -8.28 -0.38
C ASP A 100 -24.36 -8.38 -1.86
N PHE A 101 -23.44 -9.30 -2.14
CA PHE A 101 -23.02 -9.64 -3.49
C PHE A 101 -23.10 -11.14 -3.70
N ARG A 102 -23.26 -11.54 -4.96
CA ARG A 102 -23.24 -12.93 -5.41
C ARG A 102 -22.50 -13.04 -6.72
N LEU A 103 -21.75 -14.13 -6.88
CA LEU A 103 -21.09 -14.43 -8.14
C LEU A 103 -22.04 -15.21 -9.04
N VAL A 104 -22.27 -14.68 -10.24
CA VAL A 104 -23.09 -15.31 -11.27
C VAL A 104 -22.21 -15.73 -12.43
N ASP A 105 -22.52 -16.88 -13.02
CA ASP A 105 -21.91 -17.30 -14.28
C ASP A 105 -22.51 -16.54 -15.48
N ALA A 106 -22.00 -16.83 -16.68
CA ALA A 106 -22.50 -16.22 -17.92
C ALA A 106 -23.99 -16.53 -18.21
N SER A 107 -24.56 -17.55 -17.56
CA SER A 107 -25.97 -17.93 -17.67
C SER A 107 -26.85 -17.27 -16.60
N GLY A 108 -26.26 -16.49 -15.69
CA GLY A 108 -26.96 -15.85 -14.57
C GLY A 108 -27.22 -16.77 -13.37
N LYS A 109 -26.68 -18.00 -13.39
CA LYS A 109 -26.79 -18.93 -12.28
C LYS A 109 -25.74 -18.60 -11.23
N GLU A 110 -26.15 -18.59 -9.98
CA GLU A 110 -25.28 -18.30 -8.86
C GLU A 110 -24.30 -19.44 -8.60
N ASN A 111 -23.02 -19.08 -8.44
CA ASN A 111 -21.98 -19.98 -7.96
C ASN A 111 -21.80 -19.79 -6.45
N THR A 112 -22.52 -20.61 -5.68
CA THR A 112 -22.56 -20.53 -4.21
C THR A 112 -21.18 -20.75 -3.60
N ALA A 113 -20.42 -21.75 -4.08
CA ALA A 113 -19.09 -22.05 -3.55
C ALA A 113 -18.09 -20.91 -3.77
N ALA A 114 -18.13 -20.25 -4.94
CA ALA A 114 -17.27 -19.11 -5.23
C ALA A 114 -17.70 -17.86 -4.42
N THR A 115 -19.00 -17.70 -4.19
CA THR A 115 -19.54 -16.59 -3.38
C THR A 115 -19.12 -16.76 -1.91
N GLU A 116 -19.22 -17.96 -1.35
CA GLU A 116 -18.79 -18.28 0.02
C GLU A 116 -17.30 -18.01 0.24
N LEU A 117 -16.45 -18.32 -0.77
CA LEU A 117 -15.02 -18.01 -0.73
C LEU A 117 -14.71 -16.52 -0.55
N LEU A 118 -15.50 -15.66 -1.19
CA LEU A 118 -15.36 -14.21 -1.11
C LEU A 118 -16.14 -13.59 0.05
N GLN A 119 -17.09 -14.29 0.66
CA GLN A 119 -17.75 -13.81 1.88
C GLN A 119 -16.87 -13.95 3.14
N ALA A 120 -15.62 -14.38 2.98
CA ALA A 120 -14.65 -14.43 4.06
C ALA A 120 -14.13 -13.03 4.44
N GLY A 121 -13.75 -12.86 5.72
CA GLY A 121 -13.34 -11.56 6.28
C GLY A 121 -12.20 -10.88 5.51
N TRP A 122 -11.23 -11.64 4.98
CA TRP A 122 -10.12 -11.09 4.20
C TRP A 122 -10.59 -10.29 2.97
N PHE A 123 -11.72 -10.67 2.38
CA PHE A 123 -12.26 -9.99 1.21
C PHE A 123 -12.98 -8.69 1.57
N LEU A 124 -13.60 -8.62 2.76
CA LEU A 124 -14.12 -7.36 3.28
C LEU A 124 -12.99 -6.35 3.51
N ASP A 125 -11.89 -6.79 4.12
CA ASP A 125 -10.69 -5.96 4.29
C ASP A 125 -10.13 -5.50 2.93
N PHE A 126 -10.12 -6.40 1.93
CA PHE A 126 -9.72 -6.08 0.56
C PHE A 126 -10.63 -5.01 -0.07
N LEU A 127 -11.94 -5.13 0.07
CA LEU A 127 -12.91 -4.16 -0.42
C LEU A 127 -12.73 -2.80 0.27
N GLU A 128 -12.46 -2.79 1.58
CA GLU A 128 -12.16 -1.55 2.31
C GLU A 128 -10.95 -0.82 1.73
N LEU A 129 -9.86 -1.54 1.46
CA LEU A 129 -8.66 -0.97 0.83
C LEU A 129 -8.93 -0.49 -0.60
N CYS A 130 -9.77 -1.21 -1.35
CA CYS A 130 -10.20 -0.77 -2.69
C CYS A 130 -10.99 0.53 -2.61
N LEU A 131 -11.91 0.67 -1.66
CA LEU A 131 -12.68 1.90 -1.46
C LEU A 131 -11.80 3.07 -0.99
N ASP A 132 -10.76 2.79 -0.20
CA ASP A 132 -9.79 3.80 0.22
C ASP A 132 -9.00 4.37 -0.96
N SER A 133 -8.81 3.60 -2.04
CA SER A 133 -8.13 4.09 -3.25
C SER A 133 -8.81 5.31 -3.89
N ILE A 134 -10.13 5.45 -3.71
CA ILE A 134 -10.90 6.60 -4.22
C ILE A 134 -10.50 7.89 -3.48
N TYR A 135 -10.18 7.79 -2.19
CA TYR A 135 -9.84 8.93 -1.35
C TYR A 135 -8.36 9.26 -1.41
N TRP A 136 -7.51 8.24 -1.34
CA TRP A 136 -6.05 8.36 -1.27
C TRP A 136 -5.35 8.31 -2.62
N GLY A 137 -6.04 7.88 -3.68
CA GLY A 137 -5.44 7.57 -4.97
C GLY A 137 -4.97 6.11 -5.07
N PRO A 138 -4.15 5.76 -6.08
CA PRO A 138 -3.74 4.39 -6.35
C PRO A 138 -3.13 3.74 -5.10
N THR A 139 -3.57 2.51 -4.88
CA THR A 139 -3.28 1.72 -3.68
C THR A 139 -2.80 0.35 -4.14
N LEU A 140 -1.71 -0.12 -3.53
CA LEU A 140 -1.17 -1.45 -3.78
C LEU A 140 -1.50 -2.34 -2.58
N ILE A 141 -2.21 -3.43 -2.85
CA ILE A 141 -2.68 -4.37 -1.83
C ILE A 141 -1.86 -5.65 -1.97
N GLN A 142 -1.22 -6.08 -0.89
CA GLN A 142 -0.52 -7.35 -0.82
C GLN A 142 -1.47 -8.44 -0.29
N LEU A 143 -1.54 -9.56 -1.01
CA LEU A 143 -2.24 -10.76 -0.57
C LEU A 143 -1.35 -11.56 0.38
N GLY A 144 -1.94 -12.07 1.47
CA GLY A 144 -1.27 -12.93 2.43
C GLY A 144 -1.08 -14.37 1.93
N ASP A 145 -0.60 -15.24 2.82
CA ASP A 145 -0.37 -16.64 2.51
C ASP A 145 -1.68 -17.41 2.28
N ILE A 146 -1.60 -18.50 1.53
CA ILE A 146 -2.76 -19.38 1.30
C ILE A 146 -2.87 -20.37 2.45
N ILE A 147 -3.97 -20.31 3.20
CA ILE A 147 -4.29 -21.22 4.29
C ILE A 147 -5.24 -22.31 3.81
N ARG A 148 -5.00 -23.55 4.27
CA ARG A 148 -5.80 -24.75 3.97
C ARG A 148 -6.09 -25.54 5.24
N ASP A 149 -6.84 -24.94 6.16
CA ASP A 149 -7.24 -25.57 7.41
C ASP A 149 -8.68 -26.11 7.31
N ASN A 150 -8.82 -27.39 6.96
CA ASN A 150 -10.09 -28.17 6.95
C ASN A 150 -11.32 -27.53 6.25
N GLY A 151 -11.12 -26.45 5.51
CA GLY A 151 -12.14 -25.67 4.81
C GLY A 151 -11.65 -25.23 3.42
N PRO A 152 -12.43 -24.38 2.74
CA PRO A 152 -12.08 -23.92 1.41
C PRO A 152 -10.81 -23.05 1.44
N MET A 153 -10.00 -23.13 0.38
CA MET A 153 -8.73 -22.41 0.27
C MET A 153 -8.96 -20.90 0.36
N ARG A 154 -8.26 -20.22 1.27
CA ARG A 154 -8.40 -18.77 1.49
C ARG A 154 -7.04 -18.11 1.71
N PHE A 155 -7.00 -16.80 1.52
CA PHE A 155 -5.86 -16.00 1.98
C PHE A 155 -5.94 -15.80 3.50
N ASP A 156 -4.77 -15.76 4.16
CA ASP A 156 -4.62 -15.42 5.57
C ASP A 156 -5.17 -14.02 5.87
N GLY A 157 -4.92 -13.09 4.94
CA GLY A 157 -5.42 -11.72 5.01
C GLY A 157 -4.92 -10.91 3.83
N VAL A 158 -5.15 -9.61 3.91
CA VAL A 158 -4.60 -8.63 2.97
C VAL A 158 -3.94 -7.50 3.73
N GLU A 159 -2.87 -6.95 3.17
CA GLU A 159 -2.11 -5.87 3.79
C GLU A 159 -1.96 -4.72 2.78
N LEU A 160 -2.09 -3.50 3.27
CA LEU A 160 -1.77 -2.31 2.49
C LEU A 160 -0.26 -2.16 2.39
N VAL A 161 0.29 -2.14 1.17
CA VAL A 161 1.67 -1.71 0.98
C VAL A 161 1.74 -0.20 1.28
N PRO A 162 2.65 0.25 2.17
CA PRO A 162 2.81 1.66 2.51
C PRO A 162 2.86 2.56 1.28
N ARG A 163 1.84 3.41 1.11
CA ARG A 163 1.65 4.23 -0.11
C ARG A 163 2.86 5.13 -0.44
N LYS A 164 3.62 5.55 0.57
CA LYS A 164 4.84 6.35 0.42
C LYS A 164 5.98 5.65 -0.30
N HIS A 165 5.96 4.32 -0.35
CA HIS A 165 6.95 3.49 -1.01
C HIS A 165 6.53 3.05 -2.41
N VAL A 166 5.30 3.36 -2.83
CA VAL A 166 4.77 2.95 -4.12
C VAL A 166 4.87 4.13 -5.08
N VAL A 167 5.48 3.89 -6.24
CA VAL A 167 5.49 4.85 -7.35
C VAL A 167 4.60 4.28 -8.47
N PRO A 168 3.29 4.59 -8.43
CA PRO A 168 2.29 3.94 -9.26
C PRO A 168 2.41 4.27 -10.76
N GLU A 169 2.93 5.45 -11.10
CA GLU A 169 3.17 5.90 -12.48
C GLU A 169 4.06 4.91 -13.24
N TYR A 170 5.09 4.40 -12.56
CA TYR A 170 6.09 3.50 -13.14
C TYR A 170 5.92 2.05 -12.71
N GLY A 171 5.01 1.75 -11.77
CA GLY A 171 4.78 0.38 -11.32
C GLY A 171 5.91 -0.17 -10.45
N VAL A 172 6.57 0.69 -9.67
CA VAL A 172 7.75 0.32 -8.87
C VAL A 172 7.58 0.59 -7.37
N LEU A 173 8.30 -0.18 -6.57
CA LEU A 173 8.44 -0.04 -5.13
C LEU A 173 9.84 0.51 -4.80
N VAL A 174 9.88 1.56 -3.98
CA VAL A 174 11.12 2.13 -3.48
C VAL A 174 11.37 1.72 -2.03
N ARG A 175 12.64 1.47 -1.68
CA ARG A 175 13.00 0.99 -0.35
C ARG A 175 12.77 2.04 0.73
N ASN A 176 13.11 3.30 0.46
CA ASN A 176 12.81 4.42 1.34
C ASN A 176 11.80 5.37 0.68
N PRO A 177 10.95 6.05 1.48
CA PRO A 177 10.04 7.07 0.97
C PRO A 177 10.79 8.17 0.22
N GLY A 178 10.42 8.40 -1.04
CA GLY A 178 10.95 9.48 -1.85
C GLY A 178 12.27 9.21 -2.58
N ASP A 179 12.78 7.98 -2.55
CA ASP A 179 13.91 7.56 -3.41
C ASP A 179 13.53 7.63 -4.91
N ASP A 180 14.53 7.67 -5.79
CA ASP A 180 14.31 7.65 -7.25
C ASP A 180 13.70 6.30 -7.68
N TRP A 181 12.61 6.39 -8.44
CA TRP A 181 11.87 5.25 -9.00
C TRP A 181 12.75 4.33 -9.85
N ARG A 182 13.82 4.86 -10.48
CA ARG A 182 14.76 4.08 -11.30
C ARG A 182 15.54 3.02 -10.51
N GLN A 183 15.66 3.20 -9.20
CA GLN A 183 16.31 2.24 -8.30
C GLN A 183 15.29 1.30 -7.62
N GLY A 184 14.00 1.46 -7.92
CA GLY A 184 12.93 0.67 -7.34
C GLY A 184 12.77 -0.72 -7.98
N THR A 185 12.10 -1.60 -7.27
CA THR A 185 11.73 -2.94 -7.75
C THR A 185 10.35 -2.89 -8.40
N THR A 186 10.22 -3.39 -9.63
CA THR A 186 8.89 -3.50 -10.28
C THR A 186 7.98 -4.46 -9.52
N TYR A 187 6.72 -4.05 -9.32
CA TYR A 187 5.66 -4.91 -8.76
C TYR A 187 4.69 -5.42 -9.82
N ARG A 188 4.82 -4.97 -11.08
CA ARG A 188 3.99 -5.43 -12.20
C ARG A 188 4.55 -6.67 -12.89
N GLU A 189 5.82 -6.98 -12.64
CA GLU A 189 6.53 -8.11 -13.23
C GLU A 189 7.21 -8.96 -12.14
N GLY A 190 7.52 -10.21 -12.47
CA GLY A 190 8.19 -11.14 -11.57
C GLY A 190 7.29 -11.72 -10.48
N ASP A 191 7.91 -12.29 -9.46
CA ASP A 191 7.20 -13.04 -8.42
C ASP A 191 6.26 -12.16 -7.59
N ILE A 192 6.58 -10.86 -7.43
CA ILE A 192 5.80 -9.89 -6.65
C ILE A 192 4.41 -9.67 -7.27
N ALA A 193 4.32 -9.68 -8.60
CA ALA A 193 3.07 -9.41 -9.33
C ALA A 193 1.98 -10.45 -9.02
N ASN A 194 2.36 -11.68 -8.66
CA ASN A 194 1.41 -12.74 -8.30
C ASN A 194 0.73 -12.51 -6.94
N TRP A 195 1.33 -11.67 -6.09
CA TRP A 195 0.89 -11.45 -4.70
C TRP A 195 0.41 -10.02 -4.45
N CYS A 196 0.39 -9.16 -5.48
CA CYS A 196 0.03 -7.77 -5.35
C CYS A 196 -1.08 -7.38 -6.31
N VAL A 197 -2.03 -6.59 -5.82
CA VAL A 197 -3.13 -6.04 -6.61
C VAL A 197 -3.03 -4.52 -6.59
N GLU A 198 -2.81 -3.93 -7.76
CA GLU A 198 -2.84 -2.49 -7.96
C GLU A 198 -4.30 -2.04 -8.20
N VAL A 199 -4.78 -1.10 -7.37
CA VAL A 199 -6.14 -0.57 -7.45
C VAL A 199 -6.10 0.93 -7.68
N GLY A 200 -6.89 1.41 -8.64
CA GLY A 200 -6.97 2.82 -9.01
C GLY A 200 -6.14 3.16 -10.24
N LYS A 201 -6.13 4.45 -10.62
CA LYS A 201 -5.37 4.92 -11.79
C LYS A 201 -3.99 5.42 -11.36
N PRO A 202 -2.92 5.11 -12.11
CA PRO A 202 -1.55 5.44 -11.73
C PRO A 202 -1.31 6.92 -11.37
N ARG A 203 -1.93 7.86 -12.07
CA ARG A 203 -1.78 9.31 -11.85
C ARG A 203 -2.90 9.96 -11.05
N ASP A 204 -3.84 9.18 -10.54
CA ASP A 204 -4.88 9.75 -9.68
C ASP A 204 -4.27 10.14 -8.32
N LEU A 205 -4.68 11.28 -7.78
CA LEU A 205 -4.27 11.77 -6.47
C LEU A 205 -5.37 11.60 -5.43
N GLY A 206 -6.55 11.14 -5.83
CA GLY A 206 -7.67 10.86 -4.95
C GLY A 206 -8.47 12.10 -4.54
N LEU A 207 -9.62 11.87 -3.91
CA LEU A 207 -10.54 12.93 -3.49
C LEU A 207 -9.99 13.80 -2.36
N LEU A 208 -9.08 13.28 -1.53
CA LEU A 208 -8.47 14.04 -0.44
C LEU A 208 -7.70 15.26 -0.95
N LEU A 209 -7.23 15.26 -2.20
CA LEU A 209 -6.62 16.44 -2.83
C LEU A 209 -7.55 17.67 -2.76
N LYS A 210 -8.84 17.46 -3.04
CA LYS A 210 -9.85 18.53 -3.06
C LYS A 210 -10.33 18.87 -1.65
N CYS A 211 -10.31 17.91 -0.74
CA CYS A 211 -10.73 18.10 0.65
C CYS A 211 -9.65 18.74 1.53
N ALA A 212 -8.37 18.70 1.14
CA ALA A 212 -7.28 19.18 1.98
C ALA A 212 -7.31 20.70 2.28
N PRO A 213 -7.50 21.61 1.30
CA PRO A 213 -7.53 23.05 1.58
C PRO A 213 -8.57 23.50 2.64
N PRO A 214 -9.84 23.05 2.59
CA PRO A 214 -10.81 23.42 3.64
C PRO A 214 -10.48 22.80 5.00
N CYS A 215 -9.95 21.56 5.06
CA CYS A 215 -9.52 20.93 6.31
C CYS A 215 -8.36 21.71 6.97
N ILE A 216 -7.36 22.12 6.19
CA ILE A 216 -6.22 22.93 6.66
C ILE A 216 -6.72 24.28 7.18
N SER A 217 -7.59 24.96 6.42
CA SER A 217 -8.14 26.26 6.78
C SER A 217 -8.91 26.20 8.11
N LYS A 218 -9.75 25.18 8.28
CA LYS A 218 -10.50 24.92 9.51
C LYS A 218 -9.57 24.68 10.70
N LYS A 219 -8.53 23.84 10.55
CA LYS A 219 -7.55 23.54 11.62
C LYS A 219 -6.76 24.78 12.04
N ASN A 220 -6.37 25.61 11.07
CA ASN A 220 -5.66 26.87 11.33
C ASN A 220 -6.53 27.93 12.01
N PHE A 221 -7.85 27.92 11.77
CA PHE A 221 -8.80 28.79 12.46
C PHE A 221 -8.96 28.44 13.94
N TYR A 222 -9.10 27.15 14.27
CA TYR A 222 -9.27 26.70 15.67
C TYR A 222 -7.98 26.68 16.48
N CYS A 223 -6.82 26.59 15.82
CA CYS A 223 -5.51 26.69 16.44
C CYS A 223 -4.70 27.84 15.80
N PRO A 224 -5.08 29.11 16.05
CA PRO A 224 -4.36 30.26 15.53
C PRO A 224 -2.97 30.33 16.18
N LEU A 225 -1.95 30.63 15.38
CA LEU A 225 -0.59 30.85 15.90
C LEU A 225 -0.59 32.14 16.72
N ASN A 226 -0.19 32.07 17.98
CA ASN A 226 0.34 33.23 18.70
C ASN A 226 1.72 33.60 18.09
N HIS A 227 1.73 34.13 16.86
CA HIS A 227 2.85 34.91 16.35
C HIS A 227 2.70 36.37 16.77
N LYS A 228 2.66 36.62 18.08
CA LYS A 228 3.11 37.90 18.63
C LYS A 228 4.46 37.66 19.28
N ARG A 229 5.53 37.68 18.46
CA ARG A 229 6.81 38.17 18.98
C ARG A 229 6.57 39.63 19.29
N VAL A 230 6.34 39.94 20.57
CA VAL A 230 6.46 41.30 21.06
C VAL A 230 7.94 41.64 20.90
N SER A 231 8.28 42.39 19.86
CA SER A 231 9.56 43.08 19.76
C SER A 231 9.66 44.00 20.97
N PRO A 232 10.72 43.92 21.80
CA PRO A 232 10.98 44.94 22.79
C PRO A 232 11.42 46.19 22.02
N THR A 233 10.50 47.12 21.81
CA THR A 233 10.87 48.48 21.42
C THR A 233 11.56 49.11 22.62
N SER A 234 12.82 49.46 22.35
CA SER A 234 13.73 50.35 23.09
C SER A 234 13.08 51.52 23.81
#